data_AF-A0A2R6I898-F1
#
_entry.id   AF-A0A2R6I898-F1
#
_cell.length_a   1.000
_cell.length_b   1.000
_cell.length_c   1.000
_cell.angle_alpha   90.00
_cell.angle_beta   90.00
_cell.angle_gamma   90.00
#
_symmetry.space_group_name_H-M   'P 1'
#
loop_
_entity.id
_entity.type
_entity.pdbx_description
1 polymer ?
#
loop_
_entity_poly.entity_id
_entity_poly.type
_entity_poly.pdbx_seq_one_letter_code
_entity_poly.pdbx_strand_id
1 'polypeptide(L)'
;MSEPDGPAGRDEPARGADDHAELLSELDAHDLAFGAEVAATDDREAFAFDPDGDPDGTFPQSVASGGPTPEGVILWTRLAPDVFDTETPLAVEVATDEEFEDRVYEGVIADDERIRAHDYTVKVDLDGRLSPDSTYYYYRFVYGGVASRTGRCRTLPRPDDTLESLRLAVLTCQDYLNGYYPAYHQSAYPGRVSGGEGVAQGERIGVEFMTPAMTSINVAEALHLTRGLRKEVTEPLLSWLIPAVNPHIDFFDSHNWGYSVIEFTREECTWVAYAVDKTDNSPDADREVVVAYRVPEGVVNLHDVTHRYRT
;
A
#
# COMPACT_ATOMS: atom_id res chain seq x y z
N MET A 1 26.50 26.66 29.08
CA MET A 1 26.59 25.34 28.44
C MET A 1 25.73 25.41 27.21
N SER A 2 26.26 25.06 26.04
CA SER A 2 25.44 24.76 24.87
C SER A 2 24.81 23.38 25.07
N GLU A 3 23.56 23.23 24.69
CA GLU A 3 22.97 21.90 24.45
C GLU A 3 23.56 21.33 23.15
N PRO A 4 23.65 19.99 23.00
CA PRO A 4 24.18 19.39 21.79
C PRO A 4 23.17 19.50 20.65
N ASP A 5 23.67 19.77 19.44
CA ASP A 5 22.84 19.71 18.23
C ASP A 5 22.23 18.30 18.08
N GLY A 6 20.94 18.26 17.77
CA GLY A 6 20.27 17.02 17.37
C GLY A 6 20.77 16.52 16.00
N PRO A 7 20.42 15.29 15.59
CA PRO A 7 20.71 14.84 14.24
C PRO A 7 20.01 15.78 13.24
N ALA A 8 20.78 16.36 12.33
CA ALA A 8 20.28 17.25 11.29
C ALA A 8 19.47 16.44 10.25
N GLY A 9 18.20 16.18 10.55
CA GLY A 9 17.25 15.59 9.62
C GLY A 9 17.04 16.48 8.42
N ARG A 10 16.93 15.88 7.23
CA ARG A 10 16.61 16.60 5.98
C ARG A 10 15.12 16.92 5.84
N ASP A 11 14.32 16.48 6.82
CA ASP A 11 12.85 16.49 6.80
C ASP A 11 12.22 17.44 7.85
N GLU A 12 12.97 18.41 8.38
CA GLU A 12 12.35 19.55 9.09
C GLU A 12 11.76 20.52 8.04
N PRO A 13 10.43 20.72 7.95
CA PRO A 13 9.85 21.66 7.00
C PRO A 13 10.30 23.08 7.31
N ALA A 14 10.74 23.80 6.28
CA ALA A 14 11.35 25.12 6.41
C ALA A 14 10.32 26.17 6.86
N ARG A 15 10.40 26.58 8.13
CA ARG A 15 9.52 27.59 8.75
C ARG A 15 9.92 29.02 8.34
N GLY A 16 9.90 29.25 7.02
CA GLY A 16 10.16 30.54 6.38
C GLY A 16 8.90 31.42 6.29
N ALA A 17 8.96 32.46 5.47
CA ALA A 17 7.77 33.24 5.10
C ALA A 17 6.96 32.56 3.97
N ASP A 18 7.55 31.55 3.33
CA ASP A 18 7.01 30.76 2.23
C ASP A 18 6.39 29.44 2.75
N ASP A 19 5.77 29.46 3.93
CA ASP A 19 5.25 28.25 4.59
C ASP A 19 3.97 27.75 3.91
N HIS A 20 4.11 26.68 3.13
CA HIS A 20 3.01 26.02 2.42
C HIS A 20 1.91 25.44 3.36
N ALA A 21 2.10 25.44 4.68
CA ALA A 21 1.05 25.10 5.64
C ALA A 21 -0.19 26.01 5.56
N GLU A 22 -0.04 27.29 5.17
CA GLU A 22 -1.21 28.17 4.96
C GLU A 22 -1.90 27.89 3.61
N LEU A 23 -1.17 27.46 2.56
CA LEU A 23 -1.75 27.04 1.27
C LEU A 23 -2.66 25.81 1.41
N LEU A 24 -2.33 24.88 2.32
CA LEU A 24 -3.21 23.75 2.68
C LEU A 24 -4.54 24.19 3.32
N SER A 25 -4.69 25.45 3.72
CA SER A 25 -5.94 26.03 4.21
C SER A 25 -6.73 26.82 3.15
N GLU A 26 -6.16 27.09 1.98
CA GLU A 26 -6.84 27.79 0.87
C GLU A 26 -7.24 26.87 -0.30
N LEU A 27 -6.61 25.69 -0.43
CA LEU A 27 -7.02 24.65 -1.38
C LEU A 27 -8.40 24.08 -1.02
N ASP A 28 -9.40 24.20 -1.92
CA ASP A 28 -10.68 23.52 -1.77
C ASP A 28 -10.47 22.00 -1.99
N ALA A 29 -11.38 21.16 -1.49
CA ALA A 29 -11.31 19.71 -1.65
C ALA A 29 -11.31 19.26 -3.12
N HIS A 30 -11.74 20.14 -4.03
CA HIS A 30 -11.69 19.96 -5.48
C HIS A 30 -10.28 20.14 -6.05
N ASP A 31 -9.54 21.16 -5.59
CA ASP A 31 -8.20 21.50 -6.08
C ASP A 31 -7.18 20.39 -5.78
N LEU A 32 -7.38 19.68 -4.65
CA LEU A 32 -6.61 18.51 -4.26
C LEU A 32 -6.82 17.29 -5.19
N ALA A 33 -7.80 17.30 -6.09
CA ALA A 33 -8.28 16.09 -6.78
C ALA A 33 -8.07 16.06 -8.32
N PHE A 34 -7.68 17.17 -8.97
CA PHE A 34 -7.62 17.22 -10.43
C PHE A 34 -6.50 16.38 -11.06
N GLY A 35 -6.84 15.53 -12.02
CA GLY A 35 -5.87 15.00 -12.99
C GLY A 35 -5.22 16.13 -13.80
N ALA A 36 -3.96 15.96 -14.20
CA ALA A 36 -3.24 16.87 -15.08
C ALA A 36 -3.71 16.71 -16.52
N GLU A 37 -3.71 17.80 -17.30
CA GLU A 37 -3.94 17.70 -18.74
C GLU A 37 -2.68 17.11 -19.40
N VAL A 38 -2.85 15.94 -20.03
CA VAL A 38 -1.78 15.25 -20.76
C VAL A 38 -1.94 15.53 -22.25
N ALA A 39 -0.99 16.24 -22.83
CA ALA A 39 -0.91 16.47 -24.26
C ALA A 39 -0.20 15.29 -24.95
N ALA A 40 -0.69 14.91 -26.14
CA ALA A 40 0.09 14.07 -27.04
C ALA A 40 1.24 14.90 -27.66
N THR A 41 2.40 14.29 -27.84
CA THR A 41 3.56 14.93 -28.49
C THR A 41 4.24 13.97 -29.47
N ASP A 42 4.73 14.51 -30.58
CA ASP A 42 5.62 13.81 -31.51
C ASP A 42 7.10 13.85 -31.04
N ASP A 43 7.41 14.68 -30.03
CA ASP A 43 8.75 14.78 -29.47
C ASP A 43 9.13 13.51 -28.69
N ARG A 44 10.23 12.89 -29.10
CA ARG A 44 10.78 11.67 -28.50
C ARG A 44 11.91 11.95 -27.51
N GLU A 45 12.42 13.17 -27.44
CA GLU A 45 13.43 13.55 -26.44
C GLU A 45 12.80 13.66 -25.04
N ALA A 46 11.53 14.08 -24.94
CA ALA A 46 10.76 14.09 -23.70
C ALA A 46 10.60 12.70 -23.03
N PHE A 47 10.69 11.61 -23.80
CA PHE A 47 10.63 10.22 -23.31
C PHE A 47 12.01 9.56 -23.19
N ALA A 48 13.08 10.25 -23.57
CA ALA A 48 14.44 9.72 -23.48
C ALA A 48 14.98 9.89 -22.05
N PHE A 49 15.71 8.89 -21.57
CA PHE A 49 16.34 8.92 -20.25
C PHE A 49 17.67 8.16 -20.23
N ASP A 50 18.51 8.50 -19.26
CA ASP A 50 19.73 7.74 -18.95
C ASP A 50 19.38 6.55 -18.02
N PRO A 51 19.67 5.29 -18.40
CA PRO A 51 19.50 4.14 -17.52
C PRO A 51 20.33 4.19 -16.22
N ASP A 52 21.42 4.96 -16.20
CA ASP A 52 22.27 5.20 -15.02
C ASP A 52 21.87 6.49 -14.25
N GLY A 53 20.71 7.08 -14.55
CA GLY A 53 20.17 8.27 -13.87
C GLY A 53 19.73 8.03 -12.41
N ASP A 54 19.40 9.12 -11.69
CA ASP A 54 19.04 9.09 -10.27
C ASP A 54 17.52 9.23 -10.02
N PRO A 55 16.74 8.12 -10.02
CA PRO A 55 15.31 8.17 -9.79
C PRO A 55 14.93 8.59 -8.37
N ASP A 56 15.80 8.41 -7.36
CA ASP A 56 15.54 8.84 -5.98
C ASP A 56 15.79 10.33 -5.81
N GLY A 57 16.75 10.90 -6.55
CA GLY A 57 16.99 12.34 -6.64
C GLY A 57 15.89 13.10 -7.39
N THR A 58 15.34 12.53 -8.48
CA THR A 58 14.28 13.18 -9.27
C THR A 58 12.87 12.90 -8.74
N PHE A 59 12.60 11.68 -8.28
CA PHE A 59 11.28 11.23 -7.81
C PHE A 59 11.36 10.67 -6.37
N PRO A 60 11.65 11.51 -5.34
CA PRO A 60 11.99 11.04 -3.99
C PRO A 60 10.86 10.34 -3.23
N GLN A 61 9.61 10.41 -3.70
CA GLN A 61 8.47 9.63 -3.19
C GLN A 61 8.05 8.49 -4.15
N SER A 62 8.87 8.19 -5.16
CA SER A 62 8.63 7.18 -6.19
C SER A 62 7.31 7.43 -6.94
N VAL A 63 6.61 6.35 -7.33
CA VAL A 63 5.33 6.37 -8.04
C VAL A 63 4.26 5.59 -7.27
N ALA A 64 3.00 5.94 -7.49
CA ALA A 64 1.84 5.21 -6.98
C ALA A 64 0.71 5.19 -8.01
N SER A 65 -0.25 4.27 -7.84
CA SER A 65 -1.46 4.23 -8.65
C SER A 65 -2.66 3.78 -7.82
N GLY A 66 -3.84 4.31 -8.12
CA GLY A 66 -5.06 4.04 -7.37
C GLY A 66 -6.34 4.38 -8.14
N GLY A 67 -7.49 4.27 -7.47
CA GLY A 67 -8.81 4.55 -8.07
C GLY A 67 -9.08 3.81 -9.38
N PRO A 68 -8.84 2.49 -9.49
CA PRO A 68 -9.03 1.77 -10.74
C PRO A 68 -10.50 1.75 -11.17
N THR A 69 -10.74 1.95 -12.46
CA THR A 69 -12.02 1.75 -13.14
C THR A 69 -11.89 0.57 -14.11
N PRO A 70 -12.96 0.12 -14.79
CA PRO A 70 -12.84 -0.85 -15.86
C PRO A 70 -12.06 -0.33 -17.08
N GLU A 71 -11.86 0.98 -17.23
CA GLU A 71 -11.28 1.59 -18.43
C GLU A 71 -10.07 2.50 -18.11
N GLY A 72 -9.56 2.49 -16.88
CA GLY A 72 -8.46 3.34 -16.43
C GLY A 72 -8.00 3.16 -14.99
N VAL A 73 -7.03 3.96 -14.60
CA VAL A 73 -6.50 4.13 -13.24
C VAL A 73 -6.03 5.58 -13.07
N ILE A 74 -5.87 6.05 -11.83
CA ILE A 74 -5.08 7.25 -11.54
C ILE A 74 -3.62 6.81 -11.33
N LEU A 75 -2.68 7.44 -12.03
CA LEU A 75 -1.24 7.37 -11.75
C LEU A 75 -0.81 8.61 -10.94
N TRP A 76 0.21 8.46 -10.10
CA TRP A 76 0.74 9.53 -9.25
C TRP A 76 2.26 9.48 -9.13
N THR A 77 2.89 10.66 -9.02
CA THR A 77 4.27 10.84 -8.57
C THR A 77 4.48 12.23 -7.95
N ARG A 78 5.67 12.49 -7.42
CA ARG A 78 6.12 13.80 -6.94
C ARG A 78 7.56 14.05 -7.39
N LEU A 79 7.80 15.18 -8.04
CA LEU A 79 9.15 15.63 -8.41
C LEU A 79 9.86 16.25 -7.21
N ALA A 80 11.19 16.16 -7.16
CA ALA A 80 11.97 16.91 -6.16
C ALA A 80 11.96 18.41 -6.49
N PRO A 81 11.67 19.30 -5.52
CA PRO A 81 11.67 20.75 -5.76
C PRO A 81 13.00 21.28 -6.33
N ASP A 82 14.13 20.72 -5.86
CA ASP A 82 15.49 21.14 -6.24
C ASP A 82 15.88 20.82 -7.69
N VAL A 83 15.14 19.94 -8.39
CA VAL A 83 15.37 19.61 -9.80
C VAL A 83 14.31 20.18 -10.74
N PHE A 84 13.29 20.86 -10.22
CA PHE A 84 12.16 21.31 -11.01
C PHE A 84 12.48 22.57 -11.84
N ASP A 85 12.40 22.41 -13.16
CA ASP A 85 12.54 23.45 -14.17
C ASP A 85 11.22 23.69 -14.92
N THR A 86 10.97 24.95 -15.29
CA THR A 86 9.70 25.38 -15.91
C THR A 86 9.65 25.21 -17.43
N GLU A 87 10.80 25.01 -18.09
CA GLU A 87 10.86 24.74 -19.53
C GLU A 87 10.87 23.23 -19.84
N THR A 88 11.04 22.38 -18.81
CA THR A 88 11.11 20.93 -18.89
C THR A 88 9.74 20.27 -18.66
N PRO A 89 9.15 19.57 -19.65
CA PRO A 89 7.89 18.84 -19.47
C PRO A 89 8.08 17.52 -18.69
N LEU A 90 7.02 17.07 -18.03
CA LEU A 90 6.94 15.74 -17.42
C LEU A 90 6.24 14.77 -18.37
N ALA A 91 6.97 13.79 -18.88
CA ALA A 91 6.40 12.72 -19.70
C ALA A 91 5.85 11.57 -18.85
N VAL A 92 4.89 10.83 -19.39
CA VAL A 92 4.31 9.61 -18.82
C VAL A 92 4.14 8.56 -19.93
N GLU A 93 4.50 7.31 -19.62
CA GLU A 93 4.35 6.14 -20.50
C GLU A 93 3.61 5.03 -19.77
N VAL A 94 2.77 4.28 -20.51
CA VAL A 94 2.09 3.06 -20.04
C VAL A 94 2.18 1.97 -21.10
N ALA A 95 2.56 0.75 -20.69
CA ALA A 95 2.77 -0.41 -21.55
C ALA A 95 2.11 -1.68 -21.00
N THR A 96 1.98 -2.73 -21.84
CA THR A 96 1.52 -4.06 -21.41
C THR A 96 2.64 -4.95 -20.86
N ASP A 97 3.89 -4.60 -21.14
CA ASP A 97 5.14 -5.25 -20.75
C ASP A 97 6.03 -4.36 -19.86
N GLU A 98 7.04 -4.93 -19.18
CA GLU A 98 7.90 -4.20 -18.23
C GLU A 98 9.04 -3.44 -18.94
N GLU A 99 9.37 -3.86 -20.16
CA GLU A 99 10.41 -3.32 -21.03
C GLU A 99 9.95 -2.06 -21.82
N PHE A 100 8.64 -1.80 -21.86
CA PHE A 100 7.97 -0.76 -22.65
C PHE A 100 8.15 -0.94 -24.18
N GLU A 101 8.02 -2.16 -24.68
CA GLU A 101 7.90 -2.47 -26.11
C GLU A 101 6.49 -2.16 -26.67
N ASP A 102 5.42 -2.52 -25.94
CA ASP A 102 4.01 -2.36 -26.33
C ASP A 102 3.34 -1.23 -25.53
N ARG A 103 3.64 0.02 -25.92
CA ARG A 103 3.02 1.23 -25.35
C ARG A 103 1.55 1.35 -25.74
N VAL A 104 0.67 1.45 -24.74
CA VAL A 104 -0.77 1.69 -24.90
C VAL A 104 -1.17 3.15 -24.64
N TYR A 105 -0.34 3.92 -23.93
CA TYR A 105 -0.56 5.34 -23.68
C TYR A 105 0.78 6.05 -23.48
N GLU A 106 0.93 7.24 -24.06
CA GLU A 106 2.09 8.12 -23.88
C GLU A 106 1.66 9.59 -24.00
N GLY A 107 2.34 10.49 -23.29
CA GLY A 107 2.08 11.94 -23.39
C GLY A 107 2.90 12.76 -22.40
N VAL A 108 2.70 14.09 -22.43
CA VAL A 108 3.42 15.06 -21.60
C VAL A 108 2.48 15.99 -20.83
N ILE A 109 2.90 16.36 -19.62
CA ILE A 109 2.32 17.39 -18.77
C ILE A 109 3.27 18.59 -18.80
N ALA A 110 2.74 19.77 -19.14
CA ALA A 110 3.50 21.02 -19.28
C ALA A 110 2.92 22.17 -18.43
N ASP A 111 2.09 21.85 -17.44
CA ASP A 111 1.43 22.80 -16.54
C ASP A 111 2.32 23.08 -15.30
N ASP A 112 3.39 23.86 -15.50
CA ASP A 112 4.43 24.08 -14.48
C ASP A 112 3.90 24.81 -13.22
N GLU A 113 3.02 25.80 -13.43
CA GLU A 113 2.37 26.56 -12.37
C GLU A 113 1.56 25.62 -11.45
N ARG A 114 0.75 24.73 -12.03
CA ARG A 114 -0.07 23.80 -11.25
C ARG A 114 0.74 22.68 -10.60
N ILE A 115 1.81 22.19 -11.24
CA ILE A 115 2.75 21.24 -10.60
C ILE A 115 3.37 21.89 -9.36
N ARG A 116 3.92 23.11 -9.48
CA ARG A 116 4.50 23.84 -8.35
C ARG A 116 3.46 24.13 -7.24
N ALA A 117 2.23 24.48 -7.61
CA ALA A 117 1.17 24.82 -6.65
C ALA A 117 0.74 23.63 -5.76
N HIS A 118 0.84 22.40 -6.25
CA HIS A 118 0.47 21.18 -5.49
C HIS A 118 1.69 20.40 -4.99
N ASP A 119 2.69 21.09 -4.43
CA ASP A 119 3.90 20.49 -3.86
C ASP A 119 4.61 19.51 -4.83
N TYR A 120 4.71 19.91 -6.10
CA TYR A 120 5.35 19.14 -7.17
C TYR A 120 4.72 17.75 -7.41
N THR A 121 3.50 17.51 -6.90
CA THR A 121 2.75 16.28 -7.11
C THR A 121 1.99 16.31 -8.43
N VAL A 122 1.97 15.17 -9.12
CA VAL A 122 1.25 15.01 -10.39
C VAL A 122 0.31 13.82 -10.30
N LYS A 123 -0.89 13.98 -10.85
CA LYS A 123 -1.91 12.94 -11.00
C LYS A 123 -2.26 12.83 -12.47
N VAL A 124 -2.23 11.64 -13.05
CA VAL A 124 -2.68 11.38 -14.42
C VAL A 124 -3.90 10.47 -14.35
N ASP A 125 -5.02 10.92 -14.89
CA ASP A 125 -6.24 10.12 -15.00
C ASP A 125 -6.26 9.40 -16.36
N LEU A 126 -6.41 8.08 -16.33
CA LEU A 126 -6.44 7.21 -17.50
C LEU A 126 -7.83 6.61 -17.77
N ASP A 127 -8.91 7.12 -17.15
CA ASP A 127 -10.27 6.64 -17.44
C ASP A 127 -10.62 6.77 -18.94
N GLY A 128 -11.22 5.72 -19.50
CA GLY A 128 -11.46 5.59 -20.94
C GLY A 128 -10.20 5.41 -21.81
N ARG A 129 -9.03 5.09 -21.24
CA ARG A 129 -7.75 4.90 -21.99
C ARG A 129 -7.23 3.46 -21.97
N LEU A 130 -7.60 2.65 -20.98
CA LEU A 130 -7.12 1.29 -20.76
C LEU A 130 -8.24 0.25 -21.00
N SER A 131 -7.86 -1.02 -21.11
CA SER A 131 -8.83 -2.13 -21.26
C SER A 131 -9.20 -2.76 -19.90
N PRO A 132 -10.44 -3.24 -19.72
CA PRO A 132 -10.87 -3.95 -18.52
C PRO A 132 -10.19 -5.31 -18.37
N ASP A 133 -10.08 -5.75 -17.12
CA ASP A 133 -9.48 -7.03 -16.68
C ASP A 133 -8.13 -7.37 -17.33
N SER A 134 -7.29 -6.36 -17.58
CA SER A 134 -5.90 -6.59 -17.99
C SER A 134 -5.14 -7.35 -16.88
N THR A 135 -4.16 -8.17 -17.24
CA THR A 135 -3.32 -8.89 -16.27
C THR A 135 -2.59 -7.91 -15.35
N TYR A 136 -1.84 -6.98 -15.96
CA TYR A 136 -1.21 -5.79 -15.38
C TYR A 136 -0.94 -4.77 -16.50
N TYR A 137 -0.78 -3.52 -16.12
CA TYR A 137 -0.11 -2.49 -16.93
C TYR A 137 1.13 -2.00 -16.17
N TYR A 138 2.17 -1.65 -16.92
CA TYR A 138 3.41 -1.06 -16.40
C TYR A 138 3.41 0.42 -16.77
N TYR A 139 3.91 1.29 -15.89
CA TYR A 139 3.96 2.73 -16.14
C TYR A 139 5.21 3.37 -15.54
N ARG A 140 5.65 4.48 -16.12
CA ARG A 140 6.71 5.33 -15.58
C ARG A 140 6.48 6.79 -15.97
N PHE A 141 7.13 7.67 -15.24
CA PHE A 141 7.29 9.07 -15.61
C PHE A 141 8.73 9.31 -16.09
N VAL A 142 8.93 10.29 -16.96
CA VAL A 142 10.28 10.73 -17.39
C VAL A 142 10.36 12.25 -17.29
N TYR A 143 11.42 12.77 -16.68
CA TYR A 143 11.64 14.18 -16.44
C TYR A 143 13.13 14.53 -16.54
N GLY A 144 13.48 15.54 -17.33
CA GLY A 144 14.88 16.04 -17.43
C GLY A 144 15.93 14.98 -17.84
N GLY A 145 15.53 13.91 -18.53
CA GLY A 145 16.41 12.78 -18.85
C GLY A 145 16.52 11.69 -17.78
N VAL A 146 15.69 11.72 -16.74
CA VAL A 146 15.61 10.68 -15.69
C VAL A 146 14.24 10.03 -15.70
N ALA A 147 14.19 8.69 -15.71
CA ALA A 147 12.95 7.94 -15.54
C ALA A 147 12.66 7.67 -14.06
N SER A 148 11.39 7.60 -13.69
CA SER A 148 10.96 7.07 -12.39
C SER A 148 11.21 5.57 -12.31
N ARG A 149 11.13 5.00 -11.09
CA ARG A 149 10.92 3.55 -10.96
C ARG A 149 9.66 3.13 -11.73
N THR A 150 9.69 1.96 -12.36
CA THR A 150 8.52 1.37 -13.02
C THR A 150 7.45 1.02 -11.98
N GLY A 151 6.29 1.63 -12.10
CA GLY A 151 5.08 1.27 -11.36
C GLY A 151 4.30 0.18 -12.09
N ARG A 152 3.42 -0.51 -11.36
CA ARG A 152 2.45 -1.46 -11.92
C ARG A 152 1.06 -1.17 -11.42
N CYS A 153 0.08 -1.24 -12.31
CA CYS A 153 -1.33 -1.03 -12.00
C CYS A 153 -2.20 -2.09 -12.69
N ARG A 154 -3.49 -2.12 -12.36
CA ARG A 154 -4.48 -3.00 -12.98
C ARG A 154 -5.84 -2.31 -13.00
N THR A 155 -6.52 -2.40 -14.14
CA THR A 155 -7.92 -2.00 -14.31
C THR A 155 -8.85 -2.97 -13.58
N LEU A 156 -10.08 -2.52 -13.27
CA LEU A 156 -11.13 -3.43 -12.80
C LEU A 156 -11.63 -4.33 -13.95
N PRO A 157 -12.28 -5.47 -13.64
CA PRO A 157 -13.19 -6.12 -14.58
C PRO A 157 -14.41 -5.22 -14.85
N ARG A 158 -15.20 -5.52 -15.89
CA ARG A 158 -16.47 -4.81 -16.12
C ARG A 158 -17.49 -5.16 -15.02
N PRO A 159 -18.51 -4.31 -14.78
CA PRO A 159 -19.51 -4.55 -13.73
C PRO A 159 -20.27 -5.88 -13.83
N ASP A 160 -20.43 -6.43 -15.04
CA ASP A 160 -21.13 -7.70 -15.30
C ASP A 160 -20.18 -8.91 -15.46
N ASP A 161 -18.85 -8.71 -15.45
CA ASP A 161 -17.88 -9.79 -15.62
C ASP A 161 -17.84 -10.70 -14.38
N THR A 162 -17.59 -11.99 -14.60
CA THR A 162 -17.55 -12.99 -13.51
C THR A 162 -16.12 -13.35 -13.15
N LEU A 163 -15.63 -12.72 -12.07
CA LEU A 163 -14.38 -13.12 -11.41
C LEU A 163 -14.48 -14.52 -10.80
N GLU A 164 -13.40 -15.30 -10.91
CA GLU A 164 -13.19 -16.52 -10.13
C GLU A 164 -12.75 -16.22 -8.69
N SER A 165 -11.90 -15.21 -8.51
CA SER A 165 -11.39 -14.74 -7.21
C SER A 165 -10.97 -13.27 -7.25
N LEU A 166 -10.94 -12.64 -6.07
CA LEU A 166 -10.41 -11.30 -5.82
C LEU A 166 -9.49 -11.38 -4.59
N ARG A 167 -8.27 -10.86 -4.69
CA ARG A 167 -7.29 -10.84 -3.59
C ARG A 167 -6.94 -9.42 -3.22
N LEU A 168 -6.99 -9.10 -1.93
CA LEU A 168 -6.66 -7.79 -1.37
C LEU A 168 -5.69 -7.95 -0.19
N ALA A 169 -4.78 -7.01 -0.05
CA ALA A 169 -3.99 -6.82 1.17
C ALA A 169 -4.52 -5.57 1.88
N VAL A 170 -4.72 -5.64 3.20
CA VAL A 170 -5.24 -4.52 4.00
C VAL A 170 -4.23 -4.20 5.09
N LEU A 171 -3.61 -3.03 4.97
CA LEU A 171 -2.51 -2.57 5.82
C LEU A 171 -2.96 -1.32 6.60
N THR A 172 -2.69 -1.32 7.90
CA THR A 172 -3.09 -0.26 8.83
C THR A 172 -2.02 -0.07 9.90
N CYS A 173 -2.08 1.05 10.63
CA CYS A 173 -1.22 1.34 11.77
C CYS A 173 0.29 1.30 11.44
N GLN A 174 0.65 1.86 10.29
CA GLN A 174 2.02 2.15 9.88
C GLN A 174 2.54 3.45 10.52
N ASP A 175 2.92 3.38 11.80
CA ASP A 175 3.64 4.46 12.48
C ASP A 175 5.16 4.19 12.43
N TYR A 176 5.89 5.04 11.69
CA TYR A 176 7.33 4.93 11.50
C TYR A 176 8.12 5.12 12.81
N LEU A 177 7.58 5.88 13.78
CA LEU A 177 8.24 6.09 15.07
C LEU A 177 8.31 4.80 15.91
N ASN A 178 7.52 3.78 15.56
CA ASN A 178 7.48 2.48 16.24
C ASN A 178 8.26 1.36 15.52
N GLY A 179 8.78 1.58 14.30
CA GLY A 179 9.57 0.59 13.55
C GLY A 179 9.65 0.81 12.04
N TYR A 180 10.47 -0.01 11.37
CA TYR A 180 10.57 -0.09 9.91
C TYR A 180 9.43 -0.93 9.31
N TYR A 181 9.25 -0.91 7.98
CA TYR A 181 8.09 -1.56 7.33
C TYR A 181 8.44 -2.83 6.50
N PRO A 182 9.08 -3.88 7.04
CA PRO A 182 9.49 -5.06 6.26
C PRO A 182 8.30 -5.77 5.58
N ALA A 183 7.11 -5.68 6.17
CA ALA A 183 5.89 -6.26 5.61
C ALA A 183 5.40 -5.62 4.29
N TYR A 184 5.88 -4.43 3.88
CA TYR A 184 5.64 -3.92 2.51
C TYR A 184 6.49 -4.64 1.44
N HIS A 185 7.58 -5.32 1.82
CA HIS A 185 8.50 -5.98 0.89
C HIS A 185 8.12 -7.46 0.61
N GLN A 186 7.12 -7.99 1.31
CA GLN A 186 6.71 -9.39 1.24
C GLN A 186 5.98 -9.74 -0.08
N SER A 187 6.60 -10.60 -0.89
CA SER A 187 6.35 -10.65 -2.34
C SER A 187 5.68 -11.92 -2.90
N ALA A 188 5.26 -12.88 -2.06
CA ALA A 188 4.80 -14.21 -2.52
C ALA A 188 3.58 -14.76 -1.75
N TYR A 189 2.59 -15.36 -2.46
CA TYR A 189 1.29 -15.80 -1.90
C TYR A 189 0.80 -17.19 -2.39
N PRO A 190 0.93 -18.28 -1.60
CA PRO A 190 0.33 -19.60 -1.85
C PRO A 190 -1.12 -19.72 -1.27
N GLY A 191 -1.87 -20.82 -1.50
CA GLY A 191 -3.25 -20.97 -0.95
C GLY A 191 -4.03 -22.29 -1.15
N ARG A 192 -5.35 -22.21 -0.89
CA ARG A 192 -6.49 -23.19 -0.95
C ARG A 192 -6.96 -23.99 0.31
N VAL A 193 -8.21 -23.69 0.74
CA VAL A 193 -9.39 -24.59 1.02
C VAL A 193 -9.63 -25.27 2.41
N SER A 194 -10.73 -24.86 3.09
CA SER A 194 -11.71 -25.61 3.99
C SER A 194 -11.60 -25.71 5.55
N GLY A 195 -12.76 -25.58 6.26
CA GLY A 195 -13.17 -26.10 7.62
C GLY A 195 -12.21 -26.10 8.84
N GLY A 196 -12.56 -25.70 10.08
CA GLY A 196 -13.84 -25.43 10.81
C GLY A 196 -13.59 -25.28 12.35
N GLU A 197 -14.47 -24.92 13.31
CA GLU A 197 -15.74 -24.13 13.35
C GLU A 197 -16.28 -23.95 14.83
N GLY A 198 -16.63 -22.73 15.30
CA GLY A 198 -17.58 -22.45 16.42
C GLY A 198 -17.06 -22.16 17.86
N VAL A 199 -17.81 -21.55 18.83
CA VAL A 199 -19.16 -20.88 18.84
C VAL A 199 -19.30 -19.96 20.09
N ALA A 200 -19.92 -18.76 19.98
CA ALA A 200 -20.84 -18.17 20.98
C ALA A 200 -21.49 -16.84 20.51
N GLN A 201 -22.46 -16.27 21.24
CA GLN A 201 -23.88 -16.57 21.00
C GLN A 201 -24.71 -15.29 20.77
N GLY A 202 -25.56 -15.36 19.74
CA GLY A 202 -26.37 -14.29 19.15
C GLY A 202 -26.59 -14.65 17.68
N GLU A 203 -27.52 -14.00 16.97
CA GLU A 203 -27.56 -14.15 15.51
C GLU A 203 -26.39 -13.36 14.92
N ARG A 204 -25.29 -14.05 14.62
CA ARG A 204 -24.12 -13.47 13.94
C ARG A 204 -24.56 -13.07 12.53
N ILE A 205 -24.30 -11.84 12.12
CA ILE A 205 -24.71 -11.27 10.81
C ILE A 205 -23.55 -11.07 9.82
N GLY A 206 -22.33 -11.40 10.24
CA GLY A 206 -21.10 -11.20 9.49
C GLY A 206 -19.89 -11.60 10.32
N VAL A 207 -18.70 -11.35 9.78
CA VAL A 207 -17.40 -11.64 10.41
C VAL A 207 -16.51 -10.40 10.28
N GLU A 208 -15.81 -10.07 11.36
CA GLU A 208 -14.81 -8.99 11.42
C GLU A 208 -13.40 -9.60 11.45
N PHE A 209 -12.49 -9.08 10.63
CA PHE A 209 -11.10 -9.54 10.54
C PHE A 209 -10.15 -8.43 10.99
N MET A 210 -9.58 -8.56 12.18
CA MET A 210 -8.63 -7.59 12.73
C MET A 210 -7.21 -7.92 12.23
N THR A 211 -6.70 -7.10 11.30
CA THR A 211 -5.32 -7.22 10.79
C THR A 211 -4.30 -6.88 11.90
N PRO A 212 -3.15 -7.58 12.00
CA PRO A 212 -2.08 -7.19 12.92
C PRO A 212 -1.50 -5.81 12.55
N ALA A 213 -0.89 -5.14 13.53
CA ALA A 213 -0.16 -3.89 13.28
C ALA A 213 1.18 -4.17 12.58
N MET A 214 1.55 -3.29 11.65
CA MET A 214 2.84 -3.35 10.94
C MET A 214 4.02 -3.12 11.91
N THR A 215 3.93 -2.07 12.72
CA THR A 215 5.01 -1.60 13.62
C THR A 215 4.49 -1.13 14.98
N SER A 216 3.32 -0.50 14.98
CA SER A 216 2.75 0.19 16.15
C SER A 216 2.67 -0.68 17.40
N ILE A 217 2.77 -0.01 18.54
CA ILE A 217 2.67 -0.60 19.88
C ILE A 217 1.39 -1.44 19.98
N ASN A 218 1.54 -2.76 20.09
CA ASN A 218 0.43 -3.68 20.31
C ASN A 218 0.06 -3.74 21.81
N VAL A 219 -1.06 -4.40 22.15
CA VAL A 219 -1.57 -4.43 23.53
C VAL A 219 -0.56 -5.07 24.50
N ALA A 220 0.26 -6.02 24.05
CA ALA A 220 1.32 -6.60 24.90
C ALA A 220 2.49 -5.63 25.17
N GLU A 221 2.91 -4.80 24.20
CA GLU A 221 3.92 -3.76 24.43
C GLU A 221 3.37 -2.64 25.34
N ALA A 222 2.12 -2.20 25.11
CA ALA A 222 1.44 -1.20 25.93
C ALA A 222 1.32 -1.61 27.41
N LEU A 223 1.23 -2.92 27.68
CA LEU A 223 1.21 -3.51 29.03
C LEU A 223 2.60 -3.99 29.52
N HIS A 224 3.67 -3.77 28.75
CA HIS A 224 5.06 -4.16 29.05
C HIS A 224 5.27 -5.67 29.31
N LEU A 225 4.59 -6.51 28.52
CA LEU A 225 4.57 -7.96 28.68
C LEU A 225 5.54 -8.72 27.75
N THR A 226 6.01 -8.09 26.66
CA THR A 226 6.67 -8.75 25.52
C THR A 226 8.10 -9.29 25.72
N ARG A 227 8.72 -9.18 26.91
CA ARG A 227 10.14 -9.54 27.09
C ARG A 227 10.37 -10.87 27.84
N GLY A 228 10.99 -11.83 27.15
CA GLY A 228 11.52 -13.08 27.70
C GLY A 228 10.46 -13.98 28.32
N LEU A 229 10.77 -14.58 29.49
CA LEU A 229 9.89 -15.42 30.32
C LEU A 229 8.50 -14.80 30.65
N ARG A 230 8.27 -13.53 30.34
CA ARG A 230 6.92 -12.94 30.38
C ARG A 230 6.08 -13.33 29.16
N LYS A 231 6.61 -13.25 27.92
CA LYS A 231 5.86 -13.59 26.69
C LYS A 231 5.24 -14.99 26.79
N GLU A 232 6.07 -15.99 27.09
CA GLU A 232 5.66 -17.40 27.27
C GLU A 232 4.53 -17.63 28.30
N VAL A 233 4.33 -16.69 29.23
CA VAL A 233 3.31 -16.77 30.30
C VAL A 233 2.12 -15.86 30.02
N THR A 234 2.33 -14.69 29.39
CA THR A 234 1.28 -13.69 29.15
C THR A 234 0.55 -13.89 27.84
N GLU A 235 1.19 -14.47 26.83
CA GLU A 235 0.63 -14.79 25.53
C GLU A 235 -0.50 -15.82 25.64
N PRO A 236 -0.28 -17.05 26.18
CA PRO A 236 -1.37 -18.00 26.41
C PRO A 236 -2.40 -17.49 27.43
N LEU A 237 -2.03 -16.59 28.35
CA LEU A 237 -2.96 -16.00 29.30
C LEU A 237 -3.93 -15.01 28.63
N LEU A 238 -3.43 -14.08 27.80
CA LEU A 238 -4.25 -13.07 27.14
C LEU A 238 -5.06 -13.64 25.98
N SER A 239 -4.47 -14.49 25.15
CA SER A 239 -5.17 -15.17 24.06
C SER A 239 -6.20 -16.20 24.54
N TRP A 240 -6.14 -16.62 25.82
CA TRP A 240 -7.24 -17.34 26.48
C TRP A 240 -8.26 -16.39 27.12
N LEU A 241 -7.79 -15.40 27.90
CA LEU A 241 -8.66 -14.53 28.71
C LEU A 241 -9.57 -13.65 27.85
N ILE A 242 -9.06 -13.09 26.74
CA ILE A 242 -9.83 -12.15 25.91
C ILE A 242 -11.02 -12.85 25.23
N PRO A 243 -10.87 -14.00 24.54
CA PRO A 243 -12.02 -14.81 24.10
C PRO A 243 -12.93 -15.28 25.25
N ALA A 244 -12.35 -15.69 26.39
CA ALA A 244 -13.13 -16.19 27.53
C ALA A 244 -14.06 -15.14 28.16
N VAL A 245 -13.73 -13.83 28.07
CA VAL A 245 -14.61 -12.73 28.52
C VAL A 245 -15.34 -12.02 27.37
N ASN A 246 -14.97 -12.27 26.11
CA ASN A 246 -15.63 -11.73 24.91
C ASN A 246 -16.04 -12.89 23.97
N PRO A 247 -17.19 -13.57 24.20
CA PRO A 247 -17.57 -14.78 23.45
C PRO A 247 -17.96 -14.58 21.97
N HIS A 248 -17.66 -13.40 21.41
CA HIS A 248 -17.77 -13.08 19.99
C HIS A 248 -16.40 -13.02 19.29
N ILE A 249 -15.31 -13.01 20.08
CA ILE A 249 -13.93 -13.01 19.59
C ILE A 249 -13.47 -14.48 19.52
N ASP A 250 -13.58 -15.08 18.34
CA ASP A 250 -13.13 -16.47 18.13
C ASP A 250 -11.58 -16.57 18.09
N PHE A 251 -10.86 -15.45 17.93
CA PHE A 251 -9.38 -15.38 17.93
C PHE A 251 -8.82 -14.06 18.46
N PHE A 252 -7.71 -14.09 19.20
CA PHE A 252 -6.98 -12.89 19.63
C PHE A 252 -5.46 -13.11 19.67
N ASP A 253 -4.72 -12.34 18.85
CA ASP A 253 -3.28 -12.09 19.01
C ASP A 253 -3.07 -10.64 19.44
N SER A 254 -2.00 -10.40 20.20
CA SER A 254 -1.52 -9.06 20.56
C SER A 254 -0.02 -9.03 20.88
N HIS A 255 0.73 -10.06 20.47
CA HIS A 255 2.14 -10.27 20.77
C HIS A 255 3.02 -10.27 19.51
N ASN A 256 2.42 -10.34 18.32
CA ASN A 256 3.10 -10.40 17.04
C ASN A 256 2.75 -9.15 16.18
N TRP A 257 3.60 -8.85 15.19
CA TRP A 257 3.44 -7.78 14.18
C TRP A 257 3.44 -8.38 12.79
N GLY A 258 2.97 -7.63 11.79
CA GLY A 258 3.03 -8.05 10.40
C GLY A 258 1.83 -7.56 9.62
N TYR A 259 1.21 -8.45 8.87
CA TYR A 259 0.14 -8.11 7.92
C TYR A 259 -0.88 -9.25 7.80
N SER A 260 -1.99 -8.98 7.09
CA SER A 260 -2.91 -10.03 6.67
C SER A 260 -3.33 -9.90 5.22
N VAL A 261 -3.69 -11.04 4.64
CA VAL A 261 -4.13 -11.21 3.25
C VAL A 261 -5.57 -11.72 3.26
N ILE A 262 -6.44 -11.13 2.43
CA ILE A 262 -7.83 -11.56 2.30
C ILE A 262 -8.16 -11.91 0.84
N GLU A 263 -8.65 -13.12 0.63
CA GLU A 263 -9.05 -13.68 -0.66
C GLU A 263 -10.56 -13.94 -0.64
N PHE A 264 -11.28 -13.29 -1.55
CA PHE A 264 -12.69 -13.50 -1.79
C PHE A 264 -12.90 -14.34 -3.05
N THR A 265 -13.87 -15.23 -3.01
CA THR A 265 -14.43 -15.96 -4.15
C THR A 265 -15.95 -15.88 -4.07
N ARG A 266 -16.68 -16.48 -5.02
CA ARG A 266 -18.14 -16.61 -4.90
C ARG A 266 -18.59 -17.58 -3.80
N GLU A 267 -17.74 -18.52 -3.37
CA GLU A 267 -18.11 -19.59 -2.43
C GLU A 267 -17.58 -19.35 -0.99
N GLU A 268 -16.53 -18.53 -0.85
CA GLU A 268 -15.84 -18.28 0.42
C GLU A 268 -15.00 -16.99 0.41
N CYS A 269 -14.86 -16.40 1.59
CA CYS A 269 -13.75 -15.52 1.96
C CYS A 269 -12.72 -16.32 2.77
N THR A 270 -11.42 -16.10 2.55
CA THR A 270 -10.32 -16.61 3.40
C THR A 270 -9.39 -15.47 3.79
N TRP A 271 -9.08 -15.37 5.08
CA TRP A 271 -8.19 -14.39 5.70
C TRP A 271 -7.01 -15.09 6.37
N VAL A 272 -5.79 -14.59 6.18
CA VAL A 272 -4.55 -15.18 6.69
C VAL A 272 -3.70 -14.10 7.36
N ALA A 273 -3.33 -14.28 8.61
CA ALA A 273 -2.44 -13.38 9.35
C ALA A 273 -1.01 -13.94 9.42
N TYR A 274 -0.04 -13.10 9.07
CA TYR A 274 1.38 -13.41 9.09
C TYR A 274 2.08 -12.57 10.16
N ALA A 275 2.90 -13.23 10.99
CA ALA A 275 3.87 -12.60 11.85
C ALA A 275 5.14 -12.28 11.05
N VAL A 276 5.74 -11.12 11.29
CA VAL A 276 7.05 -10.68 10.80
C VAL A 276 7.75 -9.96 11.97
N ASP A 277 9.06 -10.14 12.15
CA ASP A 277 9.78 -9.38 13.17
C ASP A 277 9.93 -7.91 12.72
N LYS A 278 9.23 -6.99 13.41
CA LYS A 278 9.30 -5.54 13.12
C LYS A 278 10.67 -4.89 13.38
N THR A 279 11.63 -5.65 13.95
CA THR A 279 13.01 -5.20 14.18
C THR A 279 13.97 -5.66 13.10
N ASP A 280 13.58 -6.59 12.23
CA ASP A 280 14.33 -6.89 11.00
C ASP A 280 14.00 -5.87 9.91
N ASN A 281 15.04 -5.37 9.24
CA ASN A 281 14.94 -4.41 8.14
C ASN A 281 15.46 -5.06 6.84
N SER A 282 14.87 -6.22 6.53
CA SER A 282 15.21 -7.07 5.39
C SER A 282 13.98 -7.28 4.50
N PRO A 283 14.10 -7.25 3.16
CA PRO A 283 13.03 -7.69 2.27
C PRO A 283 12.80 -9.20 2.35
N ASP A 284 13.83 -9.96 2.74
CA ASP A 284 13.83 -11.41 2.94
C ASP A 284 13.51 -11.80 4.40
N ALA A 285 12.94 -10.89 5.20
CA ALA A 285 12.59 -11.15 6.59
C ALA A 285 11.65 -12.36 6.72
N ASP A 286 12.00 -13.30 7.60
CA ASP A 286 11.20 -14.50 7.86
C ASP A 286 9.78 -14.13 8.33
N ARG A 287 8.80 -14.94 7.90
CA ARG A 287 7.40 -14.78 8.30
C ARG A 287 6.79 -16.10 8.77
N GLU A 288 6.01 -16.04 9.84
CA GLU A 288 5.29 -17.19 10.39
C GLU A 288 3.78 -17.00 10.23
N VAL A 289 3.02 -18.10 10.09
CA VAL A 289 1.55 -18.01 10.03
C VAL A 289 1.00 -18.06 11.45
N VAL A 290 0.51 -16.90 11.91
CA VAL A 290 -0.19 -16.74 13.20
C VAL A 290 -1.48 -17.55 13.18
N VAL A 291 -2.34 -17.30 12.20
CA VAL A 291 -3.64 -17.96 12.05
C VAL A 291 -4.17 -17.78 10.63
N ALA A 292 -5.06 -18.67 10.19
CA ALA A 292 -5.85 -18.48 8.98
C ALA A 292 -7.30 -18.93 9.18
N TYR A 293 -8.25 -18.17 8.65
CA TYR A 293 -9.68 -18.45 8.74
C TYR A 293 -10.40 -18.37 7.40
N ARG A 294 -11.35 -19.27 7.19
CA ARG A 294 -12.27 -19.27 6.06
C ARG A 294 -13.71 -19.01 6.53
N VAL A 295 -14.50 -18.33 5.72
CA VAL A 295 -15.92 -18.03 5.93
C VAL A 295 -16.66 -18.32 4.62
N PRO A 296 -17.52 -19.36 4.55
CA PRO A 296 -18.33 -19.64 3.35
C PRO A 296 -19.34 -18.51 3.02
N GLU A 297 -19.79 -18.46 1.77
CA GLU A 297 -20.93 -17.62 1.36
C GLU A 297 -22.15 -17.88 2.27
N GLY A 298 -22.81 -16.82 2.73
CA GLY A 298 -24.00 -16.90 3.59
C GLY A 298 -23.75 -17.47 4.99
N VAL A 299 -22.49 -17.70 5.39
CA VAL A 299 -22.10 -18.24 6.69
C VAL A 299 -21.31 -17.20 7.49
N VAL A 300 -21.41 -17.30 8.82
CA VAL A 300 -20.96 -16.30 9.81
C VAL A 300 -20.10 -16.93 10.91
N ASN A 301 -19.62 -18.15 10.65
CA ASN A 301 -18.70 -18.88 11.51
C ASN A 301 -17.29 -18.83 10.90
N LEU A 302 -16.27 -18.65 11.74
CA LEU A 302 -14.87 -18.75 11.37
C LEU A 302 -14.45 -20.22 11.31
N HIS A 303 -13.87 -20.65 10.19
CA HIS A 303 -13.37 -22.01 9.99
C HIS A 303 -11.83 -21.98 10.02
N ASP A 304 -11.18 -22.61 11.01
CA ASP A 304 -9.71 -22.59 11.12
C ASP A 304 -9.05 -23.37 9.97
N VAL A 305 -8.28 -22.67 9.15
CA VAL A 305 -7.54 -23.23 8.00
C VAL A 305 -6.02 -23.11 8.16
N THR A 306 -5.53 -22.71 9.34
CA THR A 306 -4.13 -22.38 9.67
C THR A 306 -3.15 -23.47 9.25
N HIS A 307 -3.55 -24.73 9.41
CA HIS A 307 -2.78 -25.94 9.10
C HIS A 307 -2.44 -26.14 7.61
N ARG A 308 -2.91 -25.28 6.69
CA ARG A 308 -2.55 -25.30 5.26
C ARG A 308 -1.59 -24.21 4.85
N TYR A 309 -1.41 -23.22 5.70
CA TYR A 309 -0.51 -22.10 5.50
C TYR A 309 0.78 -22.28 6.33
N ARG A 310 0.73 -23.07 7.40
CA ARG A 310 1.92 -23.64 8.07
C ARG A 310 2.43 -24.88 7.33
N THR A 311 3.51 -24.71 6.55
CA THR A 311 4.35 -25.80 6.03
C THR A 311 5.47 -26.15 7.01
#